data_AF-A0A521ZS00-F1
#
_entry.id   AF-A0A521ZS00-F1
#
_cell.length_a   1.000
_cell.length_b   1.000
_cell.length_c   1.000
_cell.angle_alpha   90.00
_cell.angle_beta   90.00
_cell.angle_gamma   90.00
#
_symmetry.space_group_name_H-M   'P 1'
#
loop_
_entity.id
_entity.type
_entity.pdbx_description
1 polymer ?
#
loop_
_entity_poly.entity_id
_entity_poly.type
_entity_poly.pdbx_seq_one_letter_code
_entity_poly.pdbx_strand_id
1 'polypeptide(L)'
;MTEKTFVNKLESILVKEGYFSKREIGVGYGIADLVIVKQNSFNIDNCKKRRGYGQFSKLLSEEYFKVLEQLPDFEKKVSKVDLNFLIEKTSLSKNYLKYTILKDLQKKRFIKVTSEGTYFKVNGWVPIVKEVIAIEAKLKDWKRGFIQANRYKAFADKAYLAIPKEAEHLVNKELLKKHGIGLIVLDTASNMKKITLPAKKEKPLNLCKRNFAIEHFWCNKYLKQVA
;
A
#
# COMPACT_ATOMS: atom_id res chain seq x y z
N MET A 1 -23.90 -9.04 14.96
CA MET A 1 -22.68 -8.27 14.63
C MET A 1 -22.67 -7.95 13.14
N THR A 2 -22.27 -6.76 12.73
CA THR A 2 -22.07 -6.40 11.31
C THR A 2 -20.60 -6.51 10.91
N GLU A 3 -20.29 -6.65 9.61
CA GLU A 3 -18.90 -6.67 9.11
C GLU A 3 -18.12 -5.43 9.55
N LYS A 4 -18.74 -4.24 9.48
CA LYS A 4 -18.13 -2.99 9.98
C LYS A 4 -17.74 -3.09 11.46
N THR A 5 -18.64 -3.60 12.32
CA THR A 5 -18.32 -3.76 13.75
C THR A 5 -17.27 -4.84 14.01
N PHE A 6 -17.21 -5.87 13.17
CA PHE A 6 -16.17 -6.89 13.22
C PHE A 6 -14.79 -6.31 12.86
N VAL A 7 -14.71 -5.56 11.76
CA VAL A 7 -13.49 -4.85 11.34
C VAL A 7 -13.04 -3.86 12.43
N ASN A 8 -13.96 -3.13 13.06
CA ASN A 8 -13.63 -2.23 14.18
C ASN A 8 -12.94 -2.95 15.33
N LYS A 9 -13.49 -4.10 15.75
CA LYS A 9 -12.91 -4.90 16.84
C LYS A 9 -11.54 -5.43 16.47
N LEU A 10 -11.40 -6.00 15.27
CA LEU A 10 -10.13 -6.51 14.78
C LEU A 10 -9.06 -5.40 14.71
N GLU A 11 -9.40 -4.24 14.14
CA GLU A 11 -8.50 -3.09 14.08
C GLU A 11 -8.06 -2.64 15.47
N SER A 12 -8.98 -2.53 16.44
CA SER A 12 -8.63 -2.12 17.81
C SER A 12 -7.60 -3.04 18.45
N ILE A 13 -7.75 -4.36 18.25
CA ILE A 13 -6.79 -5.36 18.74
C ILE A 13 -5.43 -5.18 18.05
N LEU A 14 -5.42 -5.08 16.72
CA LEU A 14 -4.18 -4.90 15.95
C LEU A 14 -3.45 -3.60 16.31
N VAL A 15 -4.18 -2.50 16.55
CA VAL A 15 -3.56 -1.24 16.98
C VAL A 15 -2.88 -1.39 18.34
N LYS A 16 -3.50 -2.10 19.30
CA LYS A 16 -2.88 -2.42 20.59
C LYS A 16 -1.64 -3.31 20.45
N GLU A 17 -1.59 -4.15 19.42
CA GLU A 17 -0.41 -4.97 19.06
C GLU A 17 0.70 -4.17 18.33
N GLY A 18 0.57 -2.85 18.20
CA GLY A 18 1.59 -1.99 17.58
C GLY A 18 1.49 -1.90 16.05
N TYR A 19 0.31 -2.13 15.49
CA TYR A 19 0.04 -1.89 14.07
C TYR A 19 -0.59 -0.52 13.84
N PHE A 20 -0.17 0.14 12.77
CA PHE A 20 -0.90 1.24 12.18
C PHE A 20 -1.89 0.70 11.16
N SER A 21 -3.07 1.28 11.10
CA SER A 21 -4.15 0.81 10.24
C SER A 21 -4.74 1.89 9.34
N LYS A 22 -5.27 1.45 8.20
CA LYS A 22 -6.11 2.19 7.28
C LYS A 22 -7.22 1.30 6.77
N ARG A 23 -8.41 1.85 6.63
CA ARG A 23 -9.59 1.12 6.15
C ARG A 23 -9.90 1.48 4.72
N GLU A 24 -10.61 0.58 4.06
CA GLU A 24 -11.22 0.80 2.75
C GLU A 24 -10.21 1.31 1.70
N ILE A 25 -9.00 0.73 1.68
CA ILE A 25 -8.01 1.07 0.66
C ILE A 25 -8.32 0.29 -0.62
N GLY A 26 -8.75 1.02 -1.65
CA GLY A 26 -8.91 0.51 -3.01
C GLY A 26 -7.67 0.77 -3.87
N VAL A 27 -7.14 -0.29 -4.50
CA VAL A 27 -6.01 -0.19 -5.46
C VAL A 27 -6.38 -0.74 -6.85
N GLY A 28 -7.64 -0.55 -7.25
CA GLY A 28 -8.16 -0.96 -8.56
C GLY A 28 -8.51 -2.44 -8.73
N TYR A 29 -8.18 -3.32 -7.80
CA TYR A 29 -8.55 -4.77 -7.83
C TYR A 29 -9.55 -5.18 -6.74
N GLY A 30 -10.15 -4.20 -6.08
CA GLY A 30 -10.97 -4.38 -4.90
C GLY A 30 -10.59 -3.38 -3.82
N ILE A 31 -11.41 -3.32 -2.77
CA ILE A 31 -11.25 -2.43 -1.62
C ILE A 31 -10.98 -3.32 -0.41
N ALA A 32 -9.77 -3.25 0.15
CA ALA A 32 -9.43 -3.99 1.36
C ALA A 32 -10.10 -3.37 2.58
N ASP A 33 -10.77 -4.19 3.39
CA ASP A 33 -11.41 -3.74 4.63
C ASP A 33 -10.40 -3.09 5.58
N LEU A 34 -9.22 -3.71 5.70
CA LEU A 34 -8.12 -3.21 6.52
C LEU A 34 -6.77 -3.43 5.85
N VAL A 35 -5.96 -2.38 5.82
CA VAL A 35 -4.54 -2.44 5.49
C VAL A 35 -3.76 -1.99 6.72
N ILE A 36 -2.77 -2.77 7.10
CA ILE A 36 -1.96 -2.51 8.29
C ILE A 36 -0.47 -2.57 8.00
N VAL A 37 0.29 -1.83 8.80
CA VAL A 37 1.77 -1.85 8.81
C VAL A 37 2.23 -1.90 10.27
N LYS A 38 3.21 -2.75 10.58
CA LYS A 38 3.77 -2.83 11.94
C LYS A 38 4.66 -1.63 12.21
N GLN A 39 4.68 -1.08 13.43
CA GLN A 39 5.50 0.08 13.75
C GLN A 39 6.99 -0.10 13.40
N ASN A 40 7.56 -1.27 13.67
CA ASN A 40 8.94 -1.57 13.34
C ASN A 40 9.20 -1.84 11.84
N SER A 41 8.16 -1.85 11.00
CA SER A 41 8.32 -2.00 9.54
C SER A 41 8.58 -0.66 8.85
N PHE A 42 8.45 0.47 9.54
CA PHE A 42 8.79 1.78 8.99
C PHE A 42 10.31 1.90 8.74
N ASN A 43 10.66 2.49 7.60
CA ASN A 43 12.03 2.85 7.27
C ASN A 43 12.27 4.32 7.66
N ILE A 44 12.92 4.51 8.81
CA ILE A 44 13.14 5.84 9.41
C ILE A 44 13.98 6.72 8.50
N ASP A 45 15.00 6.15 7.85
CA ASP A 45 15.89 6.89 6.97
C ASP A 45 15.16 7.38 5.73
N ASN A 46 14.28 6.55 5.15
CA ASN A 46 13.41 6.98 4.04
C ASN A 46 12.41 8.07 4.46
N CYS A 47 11.87 7.98 5.67
CA CYS A 47 11.01 9.04 6.24
C CYS A 47 11.80 10.35 6.41
N LYS A 48 13.01 10.30 6.98
CA LYS A 48 13.91 11.45 7.15
C LYS A 48 14.29 12.03 5.78
N LYS A 49 14.59 11.18 4.79
CA LYS A 49 14.91 11.58 3.41
C LYS A 49 13.76 12.37 2.79
N ARG A 50 12.51 11.86 2.82
CA ARG A 50 11.34 12.60 2.31
C ARG A 50 11.14 13.93 3.02
N ARG A 51 11.29 13.97 4.34
CA ARG A 51 11.21 15.23 5.12
C ARG A 51 12.29 16.23 4.70
N GLY A 52 13.53 15.78 4.54
CA GLY A 52 14.66 16.61 4.10
C GLY A 52 14.42 17.27 2.74
N TYR A 53 13.77 16.57 1.81
CA TYR A 53 13.36 17.15 0.51
C TYR A 53 12.03 17.92 0.54
N GLY A 54 11.38 18.04 1.71
CA GLY A 54 10.09 18.71 1.87
C GLY A 54 8.91 17.98 1.19
N GLN A 55 9.01 16.67 1.01
CA GLN A 55 8.01 15.83 0.34
C GLN A 55 6.88 15.40 1.30
N PHE A 56 6.17 16.36 1.88
CA PHE A 56 5.12 16.11 2.89
C PHE A 56 3.79 15.64 2.30
N SER A 57 3.58 15.85 1.01
CA SER A 57 2.35 15.44 0.32
C SER A 57 2.36 13.96 -0.05
N LYS A 58 1.16 13.37 -0.07
CA LYS A 58 0.92 12.00 -0.53
C LYS A 58 0.84 11.92 -2.05
N LEU A 59 1.22 10.77 -2.60
CA LEU A 59 1.04 10.42 -4.01
C LEU A 59 -0.08 9.39 -4.17
N LEU A 60 -1.33 9.83 -4.06
CA LEU A 60 -2.53 8.97 -4.12
C LEU A 60 -3.01 8.73 -5.56
N SER A 61 -2.12 8.31 -6.44
CA SER A 61 -2.44 7.78 -7.77
C SER A 61 -1.32 6.85 -8.24
N GLU A 62 -1.67 5.76 -8.92
CA GLU A 62 -0.70 4.79 -9.43
C GLU A 62 0.19 5.41 -10.53
N GLU A 63 -0.36 6.37 -11.28
CA GLU A 63 0.29 7.07 -12.38
C GLU A 63 1.51 7.87 -11.94
N TYR A 64 1.52 8.39 -10.71
CA TYR A 64 2.71 9.05 -10.15
C TYR A 64 3.91 8.10 -10.14
N PHE A 65 3.71 6.84 -9.72
CA PHE A 65 4.79 5.87 -9.63
C PHE A 65 5.22 5.39 -11.00
N LYS A 66 4.26 5.19 -11.94
CA LYS A 66 4.58 4.88 -13.34
C LYS A 66 5.50 5.94 -13.94
N VAL A 67 5.21 7.23 -13.71
CA VAL A 67 6.07 8.33 -14.19
C VAL A 67 7.42 8.33 -13.48
N LEU A 68 7.47 8.21 -12.15
CA LEU A 68 8.72 8.23 -11.40
C LEU A 68 9.67 7.06 -11.73
N GLU A 69 9.12 5.91 -12.14
CA GLU A 69 9.89 4.76 -12.63
C GLU A 69 10.64 5.07 -13.94
N GLN A 70 10.09 5.93 -14.79
CA GLN A 70 10.71 6.31 -16.07
C GLN A 70 11.76 7.42 -15.95
N LEU A 71 11.81 8.13 -14.83
CA LEU A 71 12.68 9.30 -14.67
C LEU A 71 14.09 8.90 -14.18
N PRO A 72 15.15 9.54 -14.69
CA PRO A 72 16.50 9.40 -14.16
C PRO A 72 16.64 10.17 -12.84
N ASP A 73 17.54 9.70 -11.97
CA ASP A 73 17.96 10.45 -10.78
C ASP A 73 18.64 11.75 -11.21
N PHE A 74 18.31 12.87 -10.57
CA PHE A 74 18.89 14.18 -10.91
C PHE A 74 20.43 14.21 -10.82
N GLU A 75 21.01 13.40 -9.93
CA GLU A 75 22.46 13.32 -9.72
C GLU A 75 23.17 12.45 -10.76
N LYS A 76 22.45 11.53 -11.41
CA LYS A 76 23.03 10.65 -12.43
C LYS A 76 22.87 11.37 -13.76
N LYS A 77 23.99 11.72 -14.41
CA LYS A 77 24.06 12.35 -15.76
C LYS A 77 23.54 11.45 -16.90
N VAL A 78 22.48 10.69 -16.65
CA VAL A 78 21.84 9.76 -17.58
C VAL A 78 20.91 10.55 -18.51
N SER A 79 20.64 9.93 -19.67
CA SER A 79 19.71 10.30 -20.73
C SER A 79 18.61 11.27 -20.30
N LYS A 80 18.58 12.43 -20.96
CA LYS A 80 17.54 13.45 -20.81
C LYS A 80 16.17 12.81 -21.13
N VAL A 81 15.24 12.86 -20.19
CA VAL A 81 13.85 12.41 -20.40
C VAL A 81 12.95 13.62 -20.66
N ASP A 82 12.30 13.64 -21.82
CA ASP A 82 11.35 14.69 -22.20
C ASP A 82 9.89 14.22 -22.07
N LEU A 83 8.96 15.10 -22.43
CA LEU A 83 7.53 14.81 -22.34
C LEU A 83 7.09 13.71 -23.33
N ASN A 84 7.67 13.66 -24.54
CA ASN A 84 7.26 12.71 -25.56
C ASN A 84 7.65 11.28 -25.18
N PHE A 85 8.85 11.10 -24.64
CA PHE A 85 9.31 9.84 -24.08
C PHE A 85 8.34 9.34 -22.99
N LEU A 86 7.93 10.21 -22.07
CA LEU A 86 7.01 9.84 -21.00
C LEU A 86 5.61 9.48 -21.52
N ILE A 87 5.11 10.16 -22.57
CA ILE A 87 3.83 9.80 -23.21
C ILE A 87 3.90 8.38 -23.77
N GLU A 88 4.97 8.05 -24.49
CA GLU A 88 5.18 6.71 -25.07
C GLU A 88 5.24 5.63 -23.99
N LYS A 89 6.03 5.84 -22.92
CA LYS A 89 6.24 4.83 -21.88
C LYS A 89 5.09 4.67 -20.90
N THR A 90 4.28 5.70 -20.68
CA THR A 90 3.18 5.65 -19.70
C THR A 90 1.80 5.47 -20.34
N SER A 91 1.70 5.65 -21.66
CA SER A 91 0.44 5.68 -22.41
C SER A 91 -0.58 6.70 -21.89
N LEU A 92 -0.13 7.70 -21.12
CA LEU A 92 -0.96 8.79 -20.61
C LEU A 92 -1.12 9.88 -21.68
N SER A 93 -2.30 10.52 -21.71
CA SER A 93 -2.51 11.65 -22.61
C SER A 93 -1.56 12.80 -22.26
N LYS A 94 -1.09 13.51 -23.30
CA LYS A 94 -0.17 14.65 -23.17
C LYS A 94 -0.65 15.68 -22.13
N ASN A 95 -1.93 16.02 -22.17
CA ASN A 95 -2.52 17.02 -21.28
C ASN A 95 -2.56 16.55 -19.83
N TYR A 96 -3.00 15.31 -19.59
CA TYR A 96 -3.04 14.75 -18.25
C TYR A 96 -1.64 14.63 -17.65
N LEU A 97 -0.69 14.10 -18.42
CA LEU A 97 0.69 13.96 -17.98
C LEU A 97 1.33 15.32 -17.66
N LYS A 98 1.27 16.30 -18.57
CA LYS A 98 1.93 17.60 -18.41
C LYS A 98 1.28 18.46 -17.32
N TYR A 99 -0.04 18.65 -17.40
CA TYR A 99 -0.73 19.65 -16.58
C TYR A 99 -1.26 19.10 -15.25
N THR A 100 -1.35 17.78 -15.11
CA THR A 100 -1.79 17.13 -13.85
C THR A 100 -0.62 16.45 -13.17
N ILE A 101 -0.08 15.38 -13.76
CA ILE A 101 0.89 14.52 -13.08
C ILE A 101 2.24 15.21 -12.84
N LEU A 102 2.88 15.73 -13.89
CA LEU A 102 4.22 16.34 -13.79
C LEU A 102 4.18 17.64 -13.00
N LYS A 103 3.18 18.50 -13.26
CA LYS A 103 2.98 19.75 -12.51
C LYS A 103 2.81 19.49 -11.01
N ASP A 104 2.03 18.48 -10.64
CA ASP A 104 1.80 18.13 -9.23
C ASP A 104 3.03 17.47 -8.59
N LEU A 105 3.71 16.55 -9.28
CA LEU A 105 4.98 15.97 -8.80
C LEU A 105 6.05 17.05 -8.56
N GLN A 106 6.13 18.06 -9.43
CA GLN A 106 7.06 19.19 -9.27
C GLN A 106 6.68 20.03 -8.06
N LYS A 107 5.39 20.40 -7.92
CA LYS A 107 4.87 21.13 -6.75
C LYS A 107 5.15 20.38 -5.45
N LYS A 108 5.02 19.05 -5.46
CA LYS A 108 5.27 18.15 -4.32
C LYS A 108 6.76 17.81 -4.12
N ARG A 109 7.66 18.39 -4.93
CA ARG A 109 9.13 18.24 -4.83
C ARG A 109 9.65 16.83 -5.09
N PHE A 110 8.95 16.03 -5.90
CA PHE A 110 9.43 14.71 -6.33
C PHE A 110 10.26 14.77 -7.61
N ILE A 111 10.03 15.77 -8.44
CA ILE A 111 10.76 15.96 -9.70
C ILE A 111 11.28 17.38 -9.84
N LYS A 112 12.30 17.53 -10.70
CA LYS A 112 12.79 18.80 -11.23
C LYS A 112 12.59 18.85 -12.74
N VAL A 113 12.45 20.05 -13.26
CA VAL A 113 12.36 20.33 -14.69
C VAL A 113 13.44 21.34 -15.03
N THR A 114 14.17 21.11 -16.12
CA THR A 114 15.19 22.04 -16.62
C THR A 114 14.57 23.12 -17.51
N SER A 115 15.34 24.15 -17.84
CA SER A 115 14.96 25.16 -18.85
C SER A 115 14.68 24.55 -20.23
N GLU A 116 15.33 23.43 -20.56
CA GLU A 116 15.16 22.69 -21.81
C GLU A 116 13.91 21.78 -21.82
N GLY A 117 13.13 21.76 -20.73
CA GLY A 117 11.91 20.94 -20.64
C GLY A 117 12.16 19.46 -20.36
N THR A 118 13.33 19.11 -19.81
CA THR A 118 13.67 17.73 -19.43
C THR A 118 13.41 17.49 -17.94
N TYR A 119 13.00 16.26 -17.60
CA TYR A 119 12.49 15.88 -16.28
C TYR A 119 13.44 14.92 -15.55
N PHE A 120 13.59 15.13 -14.24
CA PHE A 120 14.43 14.30 -13.36
C PHE A 120 13.73 14.04 -12.04
N LYS A 121 13.92 12.87 -11.42
CA LYS A 121 13.47 12.64 -10.04
C LYS A 121 14.52 13.16 -9.05
N VAL A 122 14.05 13.78 -7.95
CA VAL A 122 14.93 14.34 -6.92
C VAL A 122 15.67 13.23 -6.17
N ASN A 123 14.94 12.22 -5.72
CA ASN A 123 15.43 11.07 -4.97
C ASN A 123 14.67 9.77 -5.33
N GLY A 124 13.90 9.81 -6.42
CA GLY A 124 12.91 8.81 -6.78
C GLY A 124 11.78 8.69 -5.77
N TRP A 125 11.01 7.60 -5.88
CA TRP A 125 10.09 7.24 -4.83
C TRP A 125 10.80 6.32 -3.82
N VAL A 126 10.74 6.67 -2.54
CA VAL A 126 11.35 5.90 -1.45
C VAL A 126 10.28 5.28 -0.54
N PRO A 127 10.20 3.95 -0.44
CA PRO A 127 9.20 3.28 0.40
C PRO A 127 9.43 3.56 1.87
N ILE A 128 8.43 4.12 2.57
CA ILE A 128 8.52 4.41 4.00
C ILE A 128 8.21 3.19 4.89
N VAL A 129 7.72 2.09 4.31
CA VAL A 129 7.46 0.83 5.03
C VAL A 129 7.99 -0.38 4.26
N LYS A 130 8.47 -1.36 5.03
CA LYS A 130 9.06 -2.62 4.54
C LYS A 130 8.03 -3.71 4.29
N GLU A 131 6.89 -3.66 4.98
CA GLU A 131 5.85 -4.69 4.90
C GLU A 131 4.45 -4.06 5.03
N VAL A 132 3.61 -4.34 4.04
CA VAL A 132 2.19 -4.00 3.96
C VAL A 132 1.38 -5.29 4.09
N ILE A 133 0.40 -5.30 4.99
CA ILE A 133 -0.50 -6.43 5.20
C ILE A 133 -1.91 -5.98 4.87
N ALA A 134 -2.61 -6.74 4.02
CA ALA A 134 -4.02 -6.51 3.70
C ALA A 134 -4.88 -7.61 4.33
N ILE A 135 -6.07 -7.23 4.81
CA ILE A 135 -7.01 -8.11 5.48
C ILE A 135 -8.39 -7.89 4.87
N GLU A 136 -9.01 -8.98 4.43
CA GLU A 136 -10.44 -9.03 4.11
C GLU A 136 -11.19 -9.64 5.29
N ALA A 137 -12.27 -9.03 5.75
CA ALA A 137 -13.15 -9.58 6.76
C ALA A 137 -14.42 -10.17 6.14
N LYS A 138 -14.83 -11.34 6.60
CA LYS A 138 -16.11 -11.96 6.23
C LYS A 138 -16.76 -12.62 7.44
N LEU A 139 -18.05 -12.36 7.62
CA LEU A 139 -18.82 -13.04 8.67
C LEU A 139 -19.32 -14.42 8.27
N LYS A 140 -19.52 -14.67 6.97
CA LYS A 140 -20.13 -15.90 6.44
C LYS A 140 -19.44 -16.43 5.20
N ASP A 141 -19.41 -15.65 4.12
CA ASP A 141 -18.91 -16.10 2.81
C ASP A 141 -17.38 -16.02 2.71
N TRP A 142 -16.71 -16.97 3.35
CA TRP A 142 -15.26 -17.07 3.35
C TRP A 142 -14.70 -17.29 1.94
N LYS A 143 -15.45 -17.90 1.02
CA LYS A 143 -15.02 -18.15 -0.36
C LYS A 143 -14.85 -16.84 -1.14
N ARG A 144 -15.81 -15.93 -1.04
CA ARG A 144 -15.66 -14.57 -1.59
C ARG A 144 -14.53 -13.82 -0.91
N GLY A 145 -14.42 -13.93 0.41
CA GLY A 145 -13.31 -13.33 1.17
C GLY A 145 -11.94 -13.81 0.70
N PHE A 146 -11.79 -15.10 0.43
CA PHE A 146 -10.58 -15.69 -0.13
C PHE A 146 -10.24 -15.09 -1.51
N ILE A 147 -11.21 -14.98 -2.42
CA ILE A 147 -10.99 -14.38 -3.75
C ILE A 147 -10.51 -12.93 -3.60
N GLN A 148 -11.11 -12.15 -2.72
CA GLN A 148 -10.73 -10.75 -2.45
C GLN A 148 -9.33 -10.66 -1.82
N ALA A 149 -9.05 -11.45 -0.77
CA ALA A 149 -7.72 -11.51 -0.16
C ALA A 149 -6.64 -11.92 -1.17
N ASN A 150 -6.94 -12.84 -2.08
CA ASN A 150 -6.02 -13.22 -3.15
C ASN A 150 -5.74 -12.06 -4.12
N ARG A 151 -6.72 -11.20 -4.42
CA ARG A 151 -6.49 -9.98 -5.22
C ARG A 151 -5.57 -8.99 -4.51
N TYR A 152 -5.55 -8.96 -3.17
CA TYR A 152 -4.70 -8.03 -2.42
C TYR A 152 -3.21 -8.32 -2.54
N LYS A 153 -2.82 -9.52 -3.01
CA LYS A 153 -1.44 -9.84 -3.42
C LYS A 153 -0.91 -8.92 -4.54
N ALA A 154 -1.80 -8.20 -5.24
CA ALA A 154 -1.41 -7.17 -6.18
C ALA A 154 -0.57 -6.05 -5.53
N PHE A 155 -0.79 -5.74 -4.24
CA PHE A 155 -0.16 -4.63 -3.56
C PHE A 155 0.42 -4.96 -2.17
N ALA A 156 -0.09 -5.98 -1.49
CA ALA A 156 0.29 -6.32 -0.13
C ALA A 156 1.37 -7.40 -0.10
N ASP A 157 2.32 -7.27 0.83
CA ASP A 157 3.37 -8.25 1.06
C ASP A 157 2.82 -9.52 1.77
N LYS A 158 1.69 -9.38 2.49
CA LYS A 158 0.91 -10.48 3.09
C LYS A 158 -0.59 -10.17 2.95
N ALA A 159 -1.39 -11.21 2.72
CA ALA A 159 -2.85 -11.10 2.70
C ALA A 159 -3.49 -12.09 3.66
N TYR A 160 -4.51 -11.65 4.38
CA TYR A 160 -5.27 -12.46 5.33
C TYR A 160 -6.76 -12.43 5.02
N LEU A 161 -7.41 -13.55 5.27
CA LEU A 161 -8.84 -13.62 5.49
C LEU A 161 -9.08 -13.59 7.01
N ALA A 162 -9.96 -12.71 7.47
CA ALA A 162 -10.40 -12.62 8.85
C ALA A 162 -11.87 -13.06 8.97
N ILE A 163 -12.13 -13.99 9.88
CA ILE A 163 -13.46 -14.57 10.10
C ILE A 163 -13.77 -14.71 11.60
N PRO A 164 -15.06 -14.77 11.97
CA PRO A 164 -15.46 -15.09 13.33
C PRO A 164 -15.11 -16.54 13.69
N LYS A 165 -14.81 -16.80 14.96
CA LYS A 165 -14.47 -18.14 15.49
C LYS A 165 -15.47 -19.21 15.10
N GLU A 166 -16.76 -18.87 15.12
CA GLU A 166 -17.85 -19.79 14.81
C GLU A 166 -17.81 -20.26 13.35
N ALA A 167 -17.22 -19.47 12.44
CA ALA A 167 -17.08 -19.82 11.02
C ALA A 167 -15.74 -20.51 10.69
N GLU A 168 -14.83 -20.69 11.65
CA GLU A 168 -13.49 -21.25 11.39
C GLU A 168 -13.54 -22.64 10.75
N HIS A 169 -14.42 -23.50 11.25
CA HIS A 169 -14.56 -24.87 10.80
C HIS A 169 -15.03 -24.99 9.33
N LEU A 170 -15.60 -23.93 8.75
CA LEU A 170 -16.05 -23.91 7.36
C LEU A 170 -14.92 -23.60 6.38
N VAL A 171 -13.80 -23.06 6.85
CA VAL A 171 -12.73 -22.57 5.99
C VAL A 171 -11.82 -23.72 5.54
N ASN A 172 -11.63 -23.84 4.22
CA ASN A 172 -10.63 -24.75 3.66
C ASN A 172 -9.22 -24.15 3.84
N LYS A 173 -8.55 -24.52 4.95
CA LYS A 173 -7.19 -24.03 5.28
C LYS A 173 -6.13 -24.45 4.27
N GLU A 174 -6.28 -25.62 3.63
CA GLU A 174 -5.35 -26.09 2.60
C GLU A 174 -5.42 -25.23 1.34
N LEU A 175 -6.62 -24.79 0.95
CA LEU A 175 -6.78 -23.84 -0.16
C LEU A 175 -6.08 -22.51 0.15
N LEU A 176 -6.31 -21.96 1.34
CA LEU A 176 -5.66 -20.71 1.77
C LEU A 176 -4.13 -20.84 1.75
N LYS A 177 -3.61 -21.94 2.34
CA LYS A 177 -2.17 -22.26 2.38
C LYS A 177 -1.57 -22.38 0.98
N LYS A 178 -2.23 -23.10 0.06
CA LYS A 178 -1.81 -23.25 -1.35
C LYS A 178 -1.62 -21.90 -2.05
N HIS A 179 -2.44 -20.90 -1.71
CA HIS A 179 -2.38 -19.57 -2.30
C HIS A 179 -1.60 -18.54 -1.46
N GLY A 180 -1.02 -18.95 -0.32
CA GLY A 180 -0.25 -18.09 0.58
C GLY A 180 -1.10 -17.12 1.41
N ILE A 181 -2.41 -17.33 1.47
CA ILE A 181 -3.34 -16.49 2.24
C ILE A 181 -3.38 -16.97 3.69
N GLY A 182 -3.18 -16.05 4.64
CA GLY A 182 -3.30 -16.36 6.06
C GLY A 182 -4.75 -16.35 6.55
N LEU A 183 -4.99 -16.93 7.71
CA LEU A 183 -6.28 -16.97 8.38
C LEU A 183 -6.18 -16.33 9.77
N ILE A 184 -6.95 -15.27 9.97
CA ILE A 184 -7.18 -14.65 11.28
C ILE A 184 -8.56 -15.07 11.76
N VAL A 185 -8.62 -15.59 12.97
CA VAL A 185 -9.85 -15.94 13.66
C VAL A 185 -10.06 -14.98 14.81
N LEU A 186 -11.20 -14.31 14.84
CA LEU A 186 -11.58 -13.41 15.91
C LEU A 186 -12.69 -14.04 16.75
N ASP A 187 -12.39 -14.30 18.01
CA ASP A 187 -13.39 -14.60 19.03
C ASP A 187 -14.00 -13.29 19.51
N THR A 188 -15.22 -13.01 19.09
CA THR A 188 -15.84 -11.70 19.33
C THR A 188 -16.39 -11.53 20.75
N ALA A 189 -16.60 -12.64 21.47
CA ALA A 189 -17.06 -12.67 22.86
C ALA A 189 -15.90 -12.34 23.80
N SER A 190 -14.73 -12.97 23.59
CA SER A 190 -13.53 -12.72 24.40
C SER A 190 -12.64 -11.58 23.87
N ASN A 191 -12.97 -11.00 22.70
CA ASN A 191 -12.12 -10.04 21.98
C ASN A 191 -10.69 -10.56 21.74
N MET A 192 -10.52 -11.86 21.52
CA MET A 192 -9.22 -12.47 21.25
C MET A 192 -9.05 -12.79 19.77
N LYS A 193 -7.92 -12.36 19.21
CA LYS A 193 -7.48 -12.71 17.86
C LYS A 193 -6.53 -13.91 17.92
N LYS A 194 -6.72 -14.87 17.03
CA LYS A 194 -5.76 -15.96 16.78
C LYS A 194 -5.39 -15.98 15.30
N ILE A 195 -4.09 -16.04 15.00
CA ILE A 195 -3.62 -16.36 13.66
C ILE A 195 -3.54 -17.89 13.58
N THR A 196 -4.49 -18.51 12.89
CA THR A 196 -4.59 -19.97 12.80
C THR A 196 -3.85 -20.53 11.60
N LEU A 197 -3.59 -19.68 10.60
CA LEU A 197 -2.69 -19.94 9.47
C LEU A 197 -1.90 -18.66 9.18
N PRO A 198 -0.56 -18.66 9.29
CA PRO A 198 0.25 -17.49 8.92
C PRO A 198 0.19 -17.25 7.40
N ALA A 199 0.08 -15.99 6.98
CA ALA A 199 0.20 -15.65 5.57
C ALA A 199 1.65 -15.81 5.09
N LYS A 200 1.82 -16.27 3.85
CA LYS A 200 3.12 -16.29 3.20
C LYS A 200 3.50 -14.86 2.84
N LYS A 201 4.75 -14.47 3.13
CA LYS A 201 5.29 -13.20 2.66
C LYS A 201 5.72 -13.35 1.21
N GLU A 202 5.21 -12.50 0.33
CA GLU A 202 5.53 -12.51 -1.09
C GLU A 202 5.77 -11.08 -1.60
N LYS A 203 6.53 -10.94 -2.69
CA LYS A 203 6.68 -9.65 -3.37
C LYS A 203 5.33 -9.31 -4.03
N PRO A 204 4.81 -8.09 -3.86
CA PRO A 204 3.56 -7.69 -4.51
C PRO A 204 3.67 -7.73 -6.03
N LEU A 205 2.59 -8.16 -6.70
CA LEU A 205 2.57 -8.32 -8.16
C LEU A 205 2.73 -6.99 -8.90
N ASN A 206 2.34 -5.88 -8.28
CA ASN A 206 2.45 -4.54 -8.85
C ASN A 206 3.02 -3.55 -7.83
N LEU A 207 4.22 -3.05 -8.10
CA LEU A 207 4.91 -2.11 -7.21
C LEU A 207 4.23 -0.74 -7.18
N CYS A 208 3.71 -0.22 -8.29
CA CYS A 208 2.96 1.04 -8.29
C CYS A 208 1.75 0.99 -7.33
N LYS A 209 1.01 -0.12 -7.30
CA LYS A 209 -0.12 -0.35 -6.38
C LYS A 209 0.33 -0.46 -4.93
N ARG A 210 1.44 -1.18 -4.69
CA ARG A 210 2.06 -1.25 -3.37
C ARG A 210 2.43 0.17 -2.88
N ASN A 211 3.07 0.95 -3.73
CA ASN A 211 3.54 2.30 -3.40
C ASN A 211 2.36 3.23 -3.10
N PHE A 212 1.30 3.15 -3.89
CA PHE A 212 0.03 3.84 -3.62
C PHE A 212 -0.53 3.48 -2.23
N ALA A 213 -0.62 2.19 -1.89
CA ALA A 213 -1.11 1.76 -0.58
C ALA A 213 -0.24 2.30 0.57
N ILE A 214 1.06 2.37 0.36
CA ILE A 214 2.03 2.92 1.33
C ILE A 214 1.80 4.41 1.58
N GLU A 215 1.45 5.20 0.56
CA GLU A 215 1.20 6.64 0.72
C GLU A 215 0.07 6.96 1.70
N HIS A 216 -0.88 6.04 1.92
CA HIS A 216 -1.91 6.24 2.94
C HIS A 216 -1.32 6.38 4.36
N PHE A 217 -0.12 5.80 4.60
CA PHE A 217 0.62 5.88 5.85
C PHE A 217 1.58 7.07 5.94
N TRP A 218 1.73 7.85 4.87
CA TRP A 218 2.53 9.09 4.91
C TRP A 218 1.71 10.24 5.53
N CYS A 219 1.73 10.37 6.86
CA CYS A 219 1.09 11.49 7.56
C CYS A 219 1.76 11.83 8.89
N ASN A 220 1.59 13.09 9.34
CA ASN A 220 2.21 13.59 10.57
C ASN A 220 1.90 12.75 11.80
N LYS A 221 0.69 12.20 11.93
CA LYS A 221 0.30 11.34 13.05
C LYS A 221 1.25 10.14 13.20
N TYR A 222 1.50 9.42 12.11
CA TYR A 222 2.35 8.22 12.15
C TYR A 222 3.81 8.62 12.20
N LEU A 223 4.23 9.63 11.43
CA LEU A 223 5.62 10.07 11.42
C LEU A 223 6.11 10.67 12.74
N LYS A 224 5.22 11.09 13.66
CA LYS A 224 5.58 11.47 15.04
C LYS A 224 5.79 10.28 15.96
N GLN A 225 5.14 9.15 15.69
CA GLN A 225 5.20 7.94 16.53
C GLN A 225 6.37 7.01 16.17
N VAL A 226 7.04 7.30 15.05
CA VAL A 226 8.18 6.55 14.54
C VAL A 226 9.45 7.42 14.52
N ALA A 227 9.38 8.65 15.04
CA ALA A 227 10.52 9.56 15.18
C ALA A 227 11.11 9.46 16.58
#